data_AF-A0A0L7K357-F1
#
_entry.id   AF-A0A0L7K357-F1
#
_cell.length_a   1.000
_cell.length_b   1.000
_cell.length_c   1.000
_cell.angle_alpha   90.00
_cell.angle_beta   90.00
_cell.angle_gamma   90.00
#
_symmetry.space_group_name_H-M   'P 1'
#
loop_
_entity.id
_entity.type
_entity.pdbx_description
1 polymer ?
#
loop_
_entity_poly.entity_id
_entity_poly.type
_entity_poly.pdbx_seq_one_letter_code
_entity_poly.pdbx_strand_id
1 'polypeptide(L)'
;MAQLHDEEKKPIKLDALYVDTTFQGVSYETFPKRSETMDSVVREIEKWLASGDTYRVALVPSARYGYEYVFNEIYKRMDMKVYVEINWEKHCGSCYTDRAHKYLYINFSAMMWRRFKPEDQSVVPSSEDGKMFVCFATHCSRTELIHFIEYLAPKKVVGFSEPYSYTPSKEPSTLTPLKIRTPKRSAKKLEGDKPKKVPKHVLKQLFE
;
A
#
# COMPACT_ATOMS: atom_id res chain seq x y z
N MET A 1 -15.36 -19.27 4.38
CA MET A 1 -15.32 -19.48 2.93
C MET A 1 -14.30 -18.52 2.33
N ALA A 2 -13.34 -19.02 1.55
CA ALA A 2 -12.44 -18.15 0.77
C ALA A 2 -13.23 -17.68 -0.46
N GLN A 3 -13.35 -16.37 -0.66
CA GLN A 3 -14.32 -15.79 -1.62
C GLN A 3 -14.04 -16.13 -3.09
N LEU A 4 -12.83 -16.63 -3.42
CA LEU A 4 -12.40 -16.95 -4.79
C LEU A 4 -11.95 -18.41 -4.95
N HIS A 5 -12.22 -19.26 -3.95
CA HIS A 5 -11.85 -20.67 -3.98
C HIS A 5 -13.06 -21.56 -3.68
N ASP A 6 -13.09 -22.72 -4.32
CA ASP A 6 -14.06 -23.76 -4.00
C ASP A 6 -13.74 -24.45 -2.66
N GLU A 7 -14.55 -25.44 -2.30
CA GLU A 7 -14.39 -26.21 -1.07
C GLU A 7 -13.06 -27.00 -1.03
N GLU A 8 -12.50 -27.31 -2.20
CA GLU A 8 -11.21 -27.99 -2.38
C GLU A 8 -10.01 -27.03 -2.39
N LYS A 9 -10.24 -25.73 -2.15
CA LYS A 9 -9.24 -24.64 -2.22
C LYS A 9 -8.66 -24.42 -3.62
N LYS A 10 -9.36 -24.83 -4.67
CA LYS A 10 -9.00 -24.50 -6.05
C LYS A 10 -9.66 -23.18 -6.47
N PRO A 11 -9.03 -22.40 -7.37
CA PRO A 11 -9.67 -21.21 -7.92
C PRO A 11 -11.03 -21.52 -8.55
N ILE A 12 -12.04 -20.71 -8.25
CA ILE A 12 -13.34 -20.82 -8.93
C ILE A 12 -13.20 -20.44 -10.41
N LYS A 13 -14.08 -20.99 -11.26
CA LYS A 13 -14.11 -20.62 -12.68
C LYS A 13 -14.71 -19.22 -12.83
N LEU A 14 -13.96 -18.31 -13.43
CA LEU A 14 -14.39 -16.94 -13.71
C LEU A 14 -14.68 -16.76 -15.20
N ASP A 15 -15.85 -16.23 -15.53
CA ASP A 15 -16.17 -15.87 -16.92
C ASP A 15 -15.45 -14.59 -17.36
N ALA A 16 -15.38 -13.60 -16.48
CA ALA A 16 -14.67 -12.35 -16.72
C ALA A 16 -13.98 -11.87 -15.45
N LEU A 17 -12.75 -11.39 -15.60
CA LEU A 17 -11.98 -10.73 -14.55
C LEU A 17 -11.71 -9.28 -14.95
N TYR A 18 -12.25 -8.34 -14.19
CA TYR A 18 -11.97 -6.91 -14.34
C TYR A 18 -10.82 -6.55 -13.42
N VAL A 19 -9.69 -6.12 -14.00
CA VAL A 19 -8.46 -5.88 -13.26
C VAL A 19 -8.08 -4.41 -13.25
N ASP A 20 -7.43 -4.01 -12.18
CA ASP A 20 -6.73 -2.73 -12.08
C ASP A 20 -5.41 -2.80 -12.85
N THR A 21 -5.26 -1.93 -13.84
CA THR A 21 -4.11 -1.88 -14.74
C THR A 21 -3.15 -0.72 -14.46
N THR A 22 -3.24 -0.09 -13.28
CA THR A 22 -2.42 1.06 -12.86
C THR A 22 -0.93 0.87 -13.16
N PHE A 23 -0.37 -0.31 -12.87
CA PHE A 23 1.04 -0.63 -13.08
C PHE A 23 1.28 -1.78 -14.08
N GLN A 24 0.49 -1.86 -15.15
CA GLN A 24 0.64 -2.91 -16.17
C GLN A 24 1.90 -2.78 -17.05
N GLY A 25 2.57 -1.63 -17.04
CA GLY A 25 3.72 -1.36 -17.90
C GLY A 25 4.97 -2.14 -17.48
N VAL A 26 5.81 -2.53 -18.45
CA VAL A 26 7.09 -3.24 -18.21
C VAL A 26 8.08 -2.47 -17.33
N SER A 27 7.88 -1.16 -17.18
CA SER A 27 8.63 -0.33 -16.23
C SER A 27 8.22 -0.55 -14.78
N TYR A 28 7.19 -1.33 -14.48
CA TYR A 28 6.72 -1.59 -13.12
C TYR A 28 6.65 -3.11 -12.87
N GLU A 29 7.69 -3.81 -13.33
CA GLU A 29 7.78 -5.26 -13.28
C GLU A 29 7.58 -5.80 -11.85
N THR A 30 8.27 -5.20 -10.89
CA THR A 30 8.20 -5.57 -9.47
C THR A 30 8.30 -4.35 -8.57
N PHE A 31 7.83 -4.51 -7.35
CA PHE A 31 7.94 -3.54 -6.25
C PHE A 31 8.45 -4.27 -5.01
N PRO A 32 9.08 -3.55 -4.05
CA PRO A 32 9.48 -4.15 -2.79
C PRO A 32 8.26 -4.61 -2.01
N LYS A 33 8.41 -5.61 -1.14
CA LYS A 33 7.31 -5.99 -0.25
C LYS A 33 7.02 -4.85 0.70
N ARG A 34 5.75 -4.64 1.03
CA ARG A 34 5.33 -3.62 2.01
C ARG A 34 6.06 -3.72 3.34
N SER A 35 6.31 -4.94 3.83
CA SER A 35 7.07 -5.15 5.07
C SER A 35 8.52 -4.67 4.96
N GLU A 36 9.20 -4.99 3.86
CA GLU A 36 10.61 -4.61 3.61
C GLU A 36 10.75 -3.09 3.46
N THR A 37 9.79 -2.44 2.79
CA THR A 37 9.69 -0.98 2.75
C THR A 37 9.51 -0.40 4.16
N MET A 38 8.60 -0.97 4.96
CA MET A 38 8.36 -0.47 6.32
C MET A 38 9.56 -0.64 7.25
N ASP A 39 10.33 -1.73 7.10
CA ASP A 39 11.58 -1.92 7.85
C ASP A 39 12.57 -0.77 7.57
N SER A 40 12.66 -0.36 6.30
CA SER A 40 13.53 0.76 5.91
C SER A 40 13.00 2.12 6.35
N VAL A 41 11.70 2.36 6.24
CA VAL A 41 11.07 3.61 6.68
C VAL A 41 11.24 3.82 8.18
N VAL A 42 10.95 2.81 9.00
CA VAL A 42 11.04 2.92 10.47
C VAL A 42 12.47 3.20 10.90
N ARG A 43 13.46 2.52 10.30
CA ARG A 43 14.88 2.77 10.57
C ARG A 43 15.27 4.23 10.32
N GLU A 44 14.83 4.82 9.19
CA GLU A 44 15.16 6.23 8.89
C GLU A 44 14.40 7.21 9.80
N ILE A 45 13.16 6.89 10.18
CA ILE A 45 12.41 7.69 11.17
C ILE A 45 13.14 7.68 12.52
N GLU A 46 13.55 6.51 13.02
CA GLU A 46 14.29 6.38 14.29
C GLU A 46 15.58 7.19 14.26
N LYS A 47 16.36 7.05 13.18
CA LYS A 47 17.59 7.81 12.98
C LYS A 47 17.35 9.32 12.96
N TRP A 48 16.28 9.77 12.30
CA TRP A 48 15.94 11.20 12.25
C TRP A 48 15.52 11.75 13.61
N LEU A 49 14.64 11.04 14.32
CA LEU A 49 14.14 11.47 15.62
C LEU A 49 15.23 11.44 16.70
N ALA A 50 16.21 10.54 16.59
CA ALA A 50 17.37 10.50 17.48
C ALA A 50 18.28 11.74 17.35
N SER A 51 18.10 12.58 16.33
CA SER A 51 18.90 13.80 16.13
C SER A 51 18.54 14.93 17.11
N GLY A 52 17.41 14.83 17.83
CA GLY A 52 17.09 15.72 18.95
C GLY A 52 15.60 16.04 19.08
N ASP A 53 15.24 16.72 20.18
CA ASP A 53 13.84 16.94 20.57
C ASP A 53 13.04 17.89 19.67
N THR A 54 13.70 18.60 18.76
CA THR A 54 13.08 19.47 17.76
C THR A 54 12.84 18.77 16.42
N TYR A 55 13.31 17.53 16.26
CA TYR A 55 13.15 16.76 15.03
C TYR A 55 11.77 16.11 14.99
N ARG A 56 11.08 16.27 13.86
CA ARG A 56 9.72 15.77 13.62
C ARG A 56 9.66 15.09 12.27
N VAL A 57 8.65 14.26 12.06
CA VAL A 57 8.40 13.56 10.80
C VAL A 57 7.03 13.96 10.27
N ALA A 58 6.96 14.30 8.99
CA ALA A 58 5.73 14.53 8.26
C ALA A 58 5.55 13.43 7.21
N LEU A 59 4.47 12.65 7.32
CA LEU A 59 4.13 11.61 6.35
C LEU A 59 3.32 12.25 5.22
N VAL A 60 3.77 12.08 3.98
CA VAL A 60 3.16 12.67 2.78
C VAL A 60 2.65 11.53 1.89
N PRO A 61 1.41 11.06 2.09
CA PRO A 61 0.79 10.04 1.24
C PRO A 61 0.41 10.64 -0.13
N SER A 62 0.54 9.86 -1.22
CA SER A 62 0.13 10.33 -2.55
C SER A 62 -1.38 10.23 -2.81
N ALA A 63 -2.14 9.66 -1.89
CA ALA A 63 -3.60 9.53 -1.97
C ALA A 63 -4.25 9.68 -0.59
N ARG A 64 -5.56 9.96 -0.57
CA ARG A 64 -6.32 10.19 0.68
C ARG A 64 -6.47 8.93 1.54
N TYR A 65 -6.57 7.76 0.91
CA TYR A 65 -6.79 6.46 1.57
C TYR A 65 -5.77 5.43 1.09
N GLY A 66 -5.62 4.34 1.84
CA GLY A 66 -4.71 3.22 1.50
C GLY A 66 -3.38 3.22 2.26
N TYR A 67 -3.13 4.27 3.05
CA TYR A 67 -1.91 4.42 3.87
C TYR A 67 -2.13 4.12 5.35
N GLU A 68 -3.33 3.69 5.75
CA GLU A 68 -3.65 3.30 7.12
C GLU A 68 -2.74 2.16 7.60
N TYR A 69 -2.34 1.27 6.69
CA TYR A 69 -1.34 0.24 6.99
C TYR A 69 -0.01 0.87 7.46
N VAL A 70 0.49 1.87 6.74
CA VAL A 70 1.75 2.56 7.08
C VAL A 70 1.65 3.18 8.48
N PHE A 71 0.56 3.90 8.76
CA PHE A 71 0.36 4.55 10.06
C PHE A 71 0.30 3.53 11.20
N ASN A 72 -0.44 2.44 11.00
CA ASN A 72 -0.55 1.38 11.99
C ASN A 72 0.78 0.65 12.21
N GLU A 73 1.56 0.41 11.17
CA GLU A 73 2.88 -0.22 11.31
C GLU A 73 3.87 0.67 12.04
N ILE A 74 3.88 1.99 11.78
CA ILE A 74 4.69 2.95 12.54
C ILE A 74 4.28 2.91 14.01
N TYR A 75 2.99 3.00 14.31
CA TYR A 75 2.49 2.95 15.68
C TYR A 75 2.90 1.66 16.39
N LYS A 76 2.71 0.49 15.77
CA LYS A 76 3.07 -0.80 16.37
C LYS A 76 4.55 -0.93 16.68
N ARG A 77 5.42 -0.38 15.84
CA ARG A 77 6.87 -0.56 15.92
C ARG A 77 7.54 0.48 16.82
N MET A 78 6.96 1.68 16.91
CA MET A 78 7.55 2.82 17.60
C MET A 78 6.75 3.30 18.81
N ASP A 79 5.54 2.77 19.03
CA ASP A 79 4.56 3.25 20.01
C ASP A 79 4.23 4.76 19.89
N MET A 80 4.41 5.32 18.69
CA MET A 80 4.13 6.72 18.39
C MET A 80 2.81 6.84 17.63
N LYS A 81 1.86 7.57 18.20
CA LYS A 81 0.60 7.87 17.51
C LYS A 81 0.85 8.80 16.33
N VAL A 82 0.29 8.46 15.18
CA VAL A 82 0.32 9.29 13.99
C VAL A 82 -0.79 10.33 14.08
N TYR A 83 -0.43 11.61 14.00
CA TYR A 83 -1.41 12.68 13.87
C TYR A 83 -1.98 12.68 12.45
N VAL A 84 -3.31 12.62 12.32
CA VAL A 84 -4.03 12.68 11.05
C VAL A 84 -5.13 13.72 11.16
N GLU A 85 -5.12 14.70 10.27
CA GLU A 85 -6.18 15.72 10.22
C GLU A 85 -7.40 15.18 9.46
N ILE A 86 -8.57 15.20 10.10
CA ILE A 86 -9.82 14.65 9.53
C ILE A 86 -10.40 15.59 8.46
N ASN A 87 -10.01 16.87 8.46
CA ASN A 87 -10.66 17.92 7.68
C ASN A 87 -9.81 18.38 6.47
N TRP A 88 -9.62 17.49 5.50
CA TRP A 88 -8.76 17.72 4.33
C TRP A 88 -9.24 18.85 3.38
N GLU A 89 -10.51 19.26 3.47
CA GLU A 89 -11.11 20.33 2.65
C GLU A 89 -10.67 21.74 3.07
N LYS A 90 -10.20 21.89 4.31
CA LYS A 90 -9.53 23.10 4.74
C LYS A 90 -8.04 22.87 4.56
N HIS A 91 -7.52 23.13 3.37
CA HIS A 91 -6.11 23.47 3.23
C HIS A 91 -5.85 24.71 4.10
N CYS A 92 -5.52 24.48 5.36
CA CYS A 92 -4.84 25.48 6.15
C CYS A 92 -3.42 25.52 5.58
N GLY A 93 -3.16 26.42 4.63
CA GLY A 93 -1.81 26.74 4.14
C GLY A 93 -0.86 27.29 5.23
N SER A 94 -1.26 27.17 6.50
CA SER A 94 -0.51 27.57 7.69
C SER A 94 -0.52 26.49 8.77
N CYS A 95 -0.69 25.20 8.43
CA CYS A 95 -0.46 24.11 9.40
C CYS A 95 1.02 24.08 9.81
N TYR A 96 1.31 24.92 10.81
CA TYR A 96 2.45 24.94 11.71
C TYR A 96 3.82 24.80 11.03
N THR A 97 4.21 25.81 10.24
CA THR A 97 5.64 26.07 10.02
C THR A 97 6.23 26.69 11.28
N ASP A 98 6.25 25.90 12.36
CA ASP A 98 7.00 26.27 13.55
C ASP A 98 8.48 26.18 13.21
N ARG A 99 9.12 27.35 13.11
CA ARG A 99 10.56 27.47 12.84
C ARG A 99 11.41 26.80 13.92
N ALA A 100 10.83 26.43 15.07
CA ALA A 100 11.51 25.67 16.11
C ALA A 100 11.73 24.20 15.74
N HIS A 101 10.97 23.63 14.79
CA HIS A 101 11.00 22.21 14.47
C HIS A 101 11.63 21.92 13.11
N LYS A 102 12.40 20.83 13.05
CA LYS A 102 13.01 20.31 11.81
C LYS A 102 12.22 19.10 11.33
N TYR A 103 11.63 19.19 10.15
CA TYR A 103 10.79 18.13 9.59
C TYR A 103 11.54 17.26 8.58
N LEU A 104 11.35 15.95 8.68
CA LEU A 104 11.59 15.00 7.60
C LEU A 104 10.27 14.71 6.88
N TYR A 105 10.17 15.08 5.61
CA TYR A 105 9.02 14.83 4.76
C TYR A 105 9.18 13.50 4.03
N ILE A 106 8.35 12.52 4.39
CA ILE A 106 8.39 11.17 3.84
C ILE A 106 7.32 11.04 2.76
N ASN A 107 7.76 11.04 1.50
CA ASN A 107 6.90 10.98 0.32
C ASN A 107 6.74 9.54 -0.13
N PHE A 108 5.54 9.00 0.04
CA PHE A 108 5.21 7.64 -0.39
C PHE A 108 4.65 7.66 -1.82
N SER A 109 5.31 6.98 -2.74
CA SER A 109 4.81 6.80 -4.11
C SER A 109 5.46 5.60 -4.76
N ALA A 110 4.71 4.84 -5.55
CA ALA A 110 5.27 3.81 -6.43
C ALA A 110 5.52 4.33 -7.85
N MET A 111 4.82 5.39 -8.29
CA MET A 111 4.84 5.86 -9.68
C MET A 111 6.22 6.37 -10.14
N MET A 112 7.07 6.80 -9.21
CA MET A 112 8.42 7.29 -9.51
C MET A 112 9.44 6.16 -9.68
N TRP A 113 9.10 4.94 -9.26
CA TRP A 113 10.02 3.81 -9.15
C TRP A 113 9.92 2.92 -10.39
N ARG A 114 10.30 3.50 -11.53
CA ARG A 114 10.35 2.79 -12.80
C ARG A 114 11.58 1.89 -12.84
N ARG A 115 11.38 0.65 -13.28
CA ARG A 115 12.40 -0.41 -13.42
C ARG A 115 13.06 -0.78 -12.10
N PHE A 116 12.30 -0.71 -11.01
CA PHE A 116 12.75 -1.15 -9.69
C PHE A 116 13.20 -2.60 -9.75
N LYS A 117 14.35 -2.88 -9.13
CA LYS A 117 14.93 -4.21 -8.99
C LYS A 117 14.99 -4.61 -7.51
N PRO A 118 14.96 -5.91 -7.19
CA PRO A 118 15.03 -6.38 -5.80
C PRO A 118 16.25 -5.90 -5.02
N GLU A 119 17.34 -5.57 -5.71
CA GLU A 119 18.58 -5.07 -5.11
C GLU A 119 18.55 -3.56 -4.84
N ASP A 120 17.55 -2.85 -5.39
CA ASP A 120 17.40 -1.42 -5.22
C ASP A 120 16.89 -1.06 -3.82
N GLN A 121 17.31 0.09 -3.31
CA GLN A 121 16.78 0.61 -2.04
C GLN A 121 15.35 1.10 -2.23
N SER A 122 14.44 0.65 -1.36
CA SER A 122 13.04 1.11 -1.35
C SER A 122 12.86 2.50 -0.73
N VAL A 123 13.95 3.10 -0.23
CA VAL A 123 13.98 4.41 0.42
C VAL A 123 15.20 5.17 -0.08
N VAL A 124 14.99 6.38 -0.59
CA VAL A 124 16.06 7.28 -1.03
C VAL A 124 15.96 8.59 -0.25
N PRO A 125 16.95 8.92 0.60
CA PRO A 125 17.02 10.24 1.22
C PRO A 125 17.37 11.30 0.17
N SER A 126 16.67 12.44 0.22
CA SER A 126 17.09 13.64 -0.49
C SER A 126 18.14 14.34 0.37
N SER A 127 19.37 14.40 -0.13
CA SER A 127 20.58 14.76 0.62
C SER A 127 20.58 16.17 1.24
N GLU A 128 19.64 17.06 0.90
CA GLU A 128 19.71 18.47 1.31
C GLU A 128 18.40 19.07 1.86
N ASP A 129 17.23 18.45 1.59
CA ASP A 129 15.93 19.12 1.78
C ASP A 129 15.10 18.65 2.98
N GLY A 130 15.62 17.71 3.79
CA GLY A 130 14.78 17.04 4.79
C GLY A 130 13.62 16.29 4.14
N LYS A 131 13.85 15.73 2.95
CA LYS A 131 12.87 14.92 2.21
C LYS A 131 13.39 13.51 2.05
N MET A 132 12.48 12.55 2.03
CA MET A 132 12.77 11.15 1.77
C MET A 132 11.70 10.60 0.85
N PHE A 133 12.11 9.86 -0.18
CA PHE A 133 11.20 9.22 -1.12
C PHE A 133 11.15 7.73 -0.84
N VAL A 134 9.94 7.18 -0.79
CA VAL A 134 9.69 5.80 -0.39
C VAL A 134 8.89 5.09 -1.48
N CYS A 135 9.42 3.95 -1.93
CA CYS A 135 8.73 3.03 -2.83
C CYS A 135 7.66 2.27 -2.05
N PHE A 136 6.43 2.76 -2.12
CA PHE A 136 5.28 2.13 -1.47
C PHE A 136 4.11 2.02 -2.45
N ALA A 137 3.75 0.78 -2.80
CA ALA A 137 2.69 0.49 -3.75
C ALA A 137 1.40 0.05 -3.03
N THR A 138 0.31 0.76 -3.31
CA THR A 138 -1.06 0.38 -2.92
C THR A 138 -1.70 -0.56 -3.93
N HIS A 139 -1.21 -0.56 -5.17
CA HIS A 139 -1.62 -1.42 -6.29
C HIS A 139 -0.56 -2.50 -6.57
N CYS A 140 -0.96 -3.57 -7.25
CA CYS A 140 -0.05 -4.66 -7.63
C CYS A 140 0.96 -4.21 -8.69
N SER A 141 2.16 -4.81 -8.66
CA SER A 141 3.12 -4.72 -9.76
C SER A 141 2.63 -5.49 -11.00
N ARG A 142 3.33 -5.34 -12.13
CA ARG A 142 3.01 -6.09 -13.35
C ARG A 142 3.12 -7.60 -13.14
N THR A 143 4.18 -8.08 -12.47
CA THR A 143 4.37 -9.52 -12.22
C THR A 143 3.31 -10.08 -11.28
N GLU A 144 2.94 -9.35 -10.23
CA GLU A 144 1.86 -9.73 -9.32
C GLU A 144 0.51 -9.80 -10.05
N LEU A 145 0.24 -8.83 -10.93
CA LEU A 145 -0.97 -8.81 -11.75
C LEU A 145 -1.04 -10.02 -12.68
N ILE A 146 0.05 -10.33 -13.40
CA ILE A 146 0.12 -11.48 -14.30
C ILE A 146 -0.06 -12.77 -13.51
N HIS A 147 0.64 -12.93 -12.38
CA HIS A 147 0.50 -14.09 -11.52
C HIS A 147 -0.94 -14.28 -11.04
N PHE A 148 -1.62 -13.19 -10.66
CA PHE A 148 -3.02 -13.23 -10.24
C PHE A 148 -3.96 -13.68 -11.37
N ILE A 149 -3.76 -13.18 -12.59
CA ILE A 149 -4.54 -13.57 -13.77
C ILE A 149 -4.31 -15.05 -14.13
N GLU A 150 -3.06 -15.49 -14.15
CA GLU A 150 -2.68 -16.88 -14.43
C GLU A 150 -3.27 -17.84 -13.39
N TYR A 151 -3.19 -17.46 -12.12
CA TYR A 151 -3.69 -18.27 -11.01
C TYR A 151 -5.20 -18.48 -11.08
N LEU A 152 -5.96 -17.43 -11.42
CA LEU A 152 -7.43 -17.51 -11.50
C LEU A 152 -7.94 -18.03 -12.86
N ALA A 153 -7.11 -17.97 -13.91
CA ALA A 153 -7.40 -18.46 -15.26
C ALA A 153 -8.84 -18.14 -15.77
N PRO A 154 -9.25 -16.85 -15.79
CA PRO A 154 -10.59 -16.46 -16.25
C PRO A 154 -10.74 -16.66 -17.77
N LYS A 155 -11.97 -16.85 -18.25
CA LYS A 155 -12.24 -16.94 -19.71
C LYS A 155 -11.97 -15.63 -20.45
N LYS A 156 -12.14 -14.49 -19.76
CA LYS A 156 -11.94 -13.14 -20.29
C LYS A 156 -11.28 -12.24 -19.25
N VAL A 157 -10.35 -11.40 -19.68
CA VAL A 157 -9.75 -10.34 -18.85
C VAL A 157 -10.14 -8.98 -19.43
N VAL A 158 -10.52 -8.04 -18.56
CA VAL A 158 -10.96 -6.68 -18.93
C VAL A 158 -10.19 -5.65 -18.12
N GLY A 159 -9.75 -4.56 -18.75
CA GLY A 159 -9.03 -3.46 -18.09
C GLY A 159 -7.75 -3.03 -18.82
N PHE A 160 -7.26 -3.83 -19.77
CA PHE A 160 -6.13 -3.49 -20.63
C PHE A 160 -6.58 -2.59 -21.78
N SER A 161 -5.74 -1.63 -22.17
CA SER A 161 -5.97 -0.77 -23.33
C SER A 161 -5.97 -1.55 -24.66
N GLU A 162 -5.22 -2.65 -24.70
CA GLU A 162 -5.18 -3.61 -25.80
C GLU A 162 -5.76 -4.95 -25.35
N PRO A 163 -6.27 -5.80 -26.26
CA PRO A 163 -6.69 -7.15 -25.90
C PRO A 163 -5.55 -7.88 -25.19
N TYR A 164 -5.79 -8.37 -23.98
CA TYR A 164 -4.80 -9.12 -23.22
C TYR A 164 -4.46 -10.42 -23.98
N SER A 165 -3.36 -10.39 -24.74
CA SER A 165 -2.83 -11.53 -25.48
C SER A 165 -1.61 -12.09 -24.74
N TYR A 166 -1.81 -12.61 -23.53
CA TYR A 166 -0.75 -13.32 -22.85
C TYR A 166 -0.79 -14.79 -23.26
N THR A 167 0.26 -15.25 -23.92
CA THR A 167 0.52 -16.68 -24.11
C THR A 167 1.26 -17.19 -22.88
N PRO A 168 0.72 -18.16 -22.13
CA PRO A 168 1.41 -18.74 -20.99
C PRO A 168 2.81 -19.18 -21.39
N SER A 169 3.84 -18.67 -20.72
CA SER A 169 5.16 -19.29 -20.83
C SER A 169 5.04 -20.74 -20.35
N LYS A 170 5.53 -21.70 -21.13
CA LYS A 170 5.52 -23.13 -20.78
C LYS A 170 6.34 -23.47 -19.53
N GLU A 171 7.04 -22.50 -18.95
CA GLU A 171 7.73 -22.67 -17.69
C GLU A 171 6.77 -22.41 -16.52
N PRO A 172 6.58 -23.40 -15.63
CA PRO A 172 5.79 -23.18 -14.41
C PRO A 172 6.45 -22.06 -13.61
N SER A 173 5.67 -21.03 -13.26
CA SER A 173 6.13 -19.98 -12.37
C SER A 173 6.64 -20.60 -11.08
N THR A 174 7.93 -20.40 -10.78
CA THR A 174 8.61 -20.89 -9.56
C THR A 174 8.16 -20.16 -8.30
N LEU A 175 7.17 -19.27 -8.41
CA LEU A 175 6.53 -18.60 -7.30
C LEU A 175 5.77 -19.65 -6.50
N THR A 176 6.38 -20.07 -5.40
CA THR A 176 5.71 -20.86 -4.37
C THR A 176 4.41 -20.15 -4.01
N PRO A 177 3.27 -20.86 -3.91
CA PRO A 177 2.03 -20.24 -3.49
C PRO A 177 2.30 -19.54 -2.16
N LEU A 178 2.21 -18.21 -2.15
CA LEU A 178 2.34 -17.44 -0.93
C LEU A 178 1.36 -18.05 0.06
N LYS A 179 1.84 -18.45 1.24
CA LYS A 179 0.96 -18.83 2.34
C LYS A 179 0.14 -17.58 2.68
N ILE A 180 -1.03 -17.44 2.06
CA ILE A 180 -2.00 -16.39 2.36
C ILE A 180 -2.45 -16.66 3.80
N ARG A 181 -1.75 -16.04 4.75
CA ARG A 181 -2.26 -15.90 6.11
C ARG A 181 -3.32 -14.83 6.00
N THR A 182 -4.56 -15.23 5.74
CA THR A 182 -5.70 -14.35 6.03
C THR A 182 -5.55 -13.96 7.50
N PRO A 183 -5.54 -12.66 7.85
CA PRO A 183 -5.57 -12.26 9.24
C PRO A 183 -6.77 -12.98 9.86
N LYS A 184 -6.52 -13.89 10.81
CA LYS A 184 -7.60 -14.37 11.66
C LYS A 184 -8.12 -13.11 12.34
N ARG A 185 -9.32 -12.66 11.97
CA ARG A 185 -10.06 -11.69 12.76
C ARG A 185 -10.11 -12.29 14.16
N SER A 186 -9.28 -11.78 15.07
CA SER A 186 -9.42 -12.10 16.47
C SER A 186 -10.75 -11.46 16.86
N ALA A 187 -11.81 -12.25 16.86
CA ALA A 187 -13.04 -11.87 17.51
C ALA A 187 -12.76 -11.87 19.02
N LYS A 188 -12.00 -10.88 19.51
CA LYS A 188 -12.17 -10.45 20.89
C LYS A 188 -13.57 -9.85 20.92
N LYS A 189 -14.53 -10.64 21.40
CA LYS A 189 -15.87 -10.21 21.75
C LYS A 189 -15.69 -9.14 22.84
N LEU A 190 -15.57 -7.87 22.44
CA LEU A 190 -15.81 -6.74 23.32
C LEU A 190 -17.30 -6.79 23.62
N GLU A 191 -17.66 -7.42 24.74
CA GLU A 191 -18.99 -7.25 25.31
C GLU A 191 -19.17 -5.76 25.62
N GLY A 192 -20.03 -5.07 24.86
CA GLY A 192 -20.49 -3.74 25.25
C GLY A 192 -20.80 -2.74 24.14
N ASP A 193 -20.21 -2.85 22.94
CA ASP A 193 -20.42 -1.80 21.93
C ASP A 193 -21.44 -2.21 20.86
N LYS A 194 -22.63 -1.60 20.93
CA LYS A 194 -23.62 -1.66 19.85
C LYS A 194 -22.95 -1.22 18.55
N PRO A 195 -23.23 -1.86 17.40
CA PRO A 195 -22.66 -1.45 16.12
C PRO A 195 -23.08 -0.01 15.83
N LYS A 196 -22.14 0.94 15.96
CA LYS A 196 -22.34 2.32 15.53
C LYS A 196 -22.52 2.31 14.01
N LYS A 197 -23.76 2.51 13.56
CA LYS A 197 -24.06 2.68 12.13
C LYS A 197 -23.25 3.85 11.62
N VAL A 198 -22.51 3.62 10.53
CA VAL A 198 -21.78 4.69 9.83
C VAL A 198 -22.81 5.77 9.44
N PRO A 199 -22.60 7.04 9.81
CA PRO A 199 -23.52 8.11 9.46
C PRO A 199 -23.72 8.20 7.95
N LYS A 200 -24.97 8.37 7.50
CA LYS A 200 -25.32 8.38 6.06
C LYS A 200 -24.56 9.43 5.25
N HIS A 201 -24.15 10.54 5.87
CA HIS A 201 -23.37 11.58 5.18
C HIS A 201 -21.96 11.10 4.80
N VAL A 202 -21.34 10.24 5.61
CA VAL A 202 -20.02 9.65 5.33
C VAL A 202 -20.12 8.68 4.16
N LEU A 203 -21.20 7.89 4.08
CA LEU A 203 -21.43 7.01 2.94
C LEU A 203 -21.70 7.79 1.65
N LYS A 204 -22.40 8.93 1.74
CA LYS A 204 -22.68 9.78 0.58
C LYS A 204 -21.40 10.41 0.01
N GLN A 205 -20.47 10.85 0.87
CA GLN A 205 -19.16 11.37 0.45
C GLN A 205 -18.21 10.32 -0.13
N LEU A 206 -18.47 9.03 0.06
CA LEU A 206 -17.59 7.94 -0.41
C LEU A 206 -18.03 7.35 -1.76
N PHE A 207 -19.29 7.54 -2.17
CA PHE A 207 -19.90 6.86 -3.31
C PHE A 207 -20.63 7.79 -4.30
N GLU A 208 -20.55 9.10 -4.10
CA GLU A 208 -20.91 10.16 -5.06
C GLU A 208 -19.69 11.03 -5.31
#